data_AF-A0A1H1YF72-F1
#
_entry.id   AF-A0A1H1YF72-F1
#
_cell.length_a   1.000
_cell.length_b   1.000
_cell.length_c   1.000
_cell.angle_alpha   90.00
_cell.angle_beta   90.00
_cell.angle_gamma   90.00
#
_symmetry.space_group_name_H-M   'P 1'
#
loop_
_entity.id
_entity.type
_entity.pdbx_description
1 polymer ?
#
loop_
_entity_poly.entity_id
_entity_poly.type
_entity_poly.pdbx_seq_one_letter_code
_entity_poly.pdbx_strand_id
1 'polypeptide(L)'
;MARPAFRAGIGALLISCATMLTGCTDWTAPAAELPTAEVYHHAPSNEVSVATAVPAGTARRLTAPLVADGWFCAQVRRNSDGRAVWCRTSRLTDGWRTVQVAQFLMDDQDQLVWAWFPEPDEPADRDPGDAVTRAAVASLRTAWLKPRLAVATEVDEYYSRLRQRRGEPEADGVASRTWSDRHAGYSYSSLNGLIVSVRGRSVDSWPFGAEHYATTMSAAVGDLLDGGYDCHYPPQQICNRPQSNGSFQVTLHGDQIVSARFSTGSRIEHGRQQHLLTEEFPHGLTFVSAAVRRAVTDRLERSRADGTSFAGVVDGTVVIIDADRAPATGRDFATPLTVQIGAPLLGTLPI
;
A
#
# COMPACT_ATOMS: atom_id res chain seq x y z
N MET A 1 68.75 36.85 -49.97
CA MET A 1 68.85 37.52 -48.66
C MET A 1 67.47 38.05 -48.28
N ALA A 2 67.01 37.68 -47.08
CA ALA A 2 66.00 38.31 -46.21
C ALA A 2 64.60 38.70 -46.76
N ARG A 3 63.57 38.04 -46.19
CA ARG A 3 62.21 38.57 -45.98
C ARG A 3 62.24 39.77 -45.00
N PRO A 4 61.20 40.63 -45.01
CA PRO A 4 60.13 40.51 -44.00
C PRO A 4 58.73 40.69 -44.63
N ALA A 5 57.75 39.82 -44.38
CA ALA A 5 56.89 39.70 -43.18
C ALA A 5 55.96 40.92 -42.97
N PHE A 6 54.75 40.84 -43.56
CA PHE A 6 53.59 41.67 -43.24
C PHE A 6 52.76 40.99 -42.15
N ARG A 7 52.52 41.69 -41.03
CA ARG A 7 51.49 41.35 -40.03
C ARG A 7 51.01 42.62 -39.30
N ALA A 8 49.81 42.47 -38.75
CA ALA A 8 48.99 43.39 -37.94
C ALA A 8 48.09 44.34 -38.77
N GLY A 9 46.76 44.32 -38.69
CA GLY A 9 45.86 43.75 -37.69
C GLY A 9 45.10 44.88 -36.99
N ILE A 10 43.91 45.22 -37.48
CA ILE A 10 42.93 46.08 -36.81
C ILE A 10 41.55 45.46 -37.03
N GLY A 11 40.80 45.26 -35.95
CA GLY A 11 39.42 44.77 -36.00
C GLY A 11 38.95 44.28 -34.64
N ALA A 12 38.67 45.22 -33.75
CA ALA A 12 37.96 44.97 -32.50
C ALA A 12 36.49 44.63 -32.76
N LEU A 13 35.86 43.92 -31.81
CA LEU A 13 34.61 44.30 -31.11
C LEU A 13 33.54 43.17 -30.99
N LEU A 14 33.40 42.70 -29.73
CA LEU A 14 32.20 42.36 -28.93
C LEU A 14 31.24 41.17 -29.25
N ILE A 15 31.14 40.30 -28.24
CA ILE A 15 29.94 39.77 -27.52
C ILE A 15 28.86 39.01 -28.33
N SER A 16 28.70 37.70 -28.05
CA SER A 16 27.48 37.13 -27.40
C SER A 16 27.40 35.60 -27.42
N CYS A 17 27.12 35.06 -26.23
CA CYS A 17 26.27 33.90 -25.88
C CYS A 17 25.69 33.01 -27.00
N ALA A 18 25.87 31.69 -26.85
CA ALA A 18 24.80 30.68 -26.90
C ALA A 18 25.43 29.29 -26.61
N THR A 19 25.34 28.72 -25.40
CA THR A 19 24.28 27.75 -25.00
C THR A 19 23.79 26.84 -26.12
N MET A 20 24.52 25.75 -26.40
CA MET A 20 24.00 24.48 -26.93
C MET A 20 24.93 23.39 -26.37
N LEU A 21 24.51 22.54 -25.45
CA LEU A 21 23.52 21.48 -25.66
C LEU A 21 22.58 21.40 -24.45
N THR A 22 21.42 22.03 -24.58
CA THR A 22 20.21 21.59 -23.90
C THR A 22 19.92 20.17 -24.37
N GLY A 23 20.12 19.20 -23.50
CA GLY A 23 19.52 17.89 -23.66
C GLY A 23 18.00 18.07 -23.61
N CYS A 24 17.38 18.24 -24.77
CA CYS A 24 15.95 18.07 -24.93
C CYS A 24 15.65 16.60 -24.63
N THR A 25 15.38 16.27 -23.37
CA THR A 25 14.45 15.18 -23.10
C THR A 25 13.07 15.77 -23.30
N ASP A 26 12.65 15.84 -24.57
CA ASP A 26 11.23 15.78 -24.90
C ASP A 26 10.72 14.49 -24.27
N TRP A 27 10.03 14.64 -23.16
CA TRP A 27 9.64 13.52 -22.34
C TRP A 27 8.16 13.59 -22.05
N THR A 28 7.41 13.46 -23.14
CA THR A 28 6.06 12.90 -23.12
C THR A 28 6.15 11.38 -22.93
N ALA A 29 6.83 10.94 -21.88
CA ALA A 29 6.62 9.57 -21.40
C ALA A 29 5.22 9.53 -20.76
N PRO A 30 4.40 8.50 -21.03
CA PRO A 30 3.13 8.36 -20.34
C PRO A 30 3.40 8.36 -18.83
N ALA A 31 2.56 9.10 -18.10
CA ALA A 31 2.62 9.13 -16.65
C ALA A 31 2.55 7.69 -16.11
N ALA A 32 3.23 7.42 -14.98
CA ALA A 32 2.87 6.21 -14.25
C ALA A 32 1.44 6.38 -13.74
N GLU A 33 0.52 5.58 -14.25
CA GLU A 33 -0.88 5.62 -13.85
C GLU A 33 -1.20 4.41 -12.96
N LEU A 34 -2.30 4.52 -12.21
CA LEU A 34 -2.85 3.34 -11.56
C LEU A 34 -3.21 2.31 -12.63
N PRO A 35 -2.94 1.01 -12.40
CA PRO A 35 -3.41 -0.04 -13.28
C PRO A 35 -4.92 0.09 -13.52
N THR A 36 -5.35 -0.03 -14.77
CA THR A 36 -6.79 -0.08 -15.08
C THR A 36 -7.39 -1.36 -14.50
N ALA A 37 -8.71 -1.37 -14.25
CA ALA A 37 -9.39 -2.58 -13.76
C ALA A 37 -9.23 -3.79 -14.71
N GLU A 38 -8.98 -3.53 -16.00
CA GLU A 38 -8.81 -4.55 -17.04
C GLU A 38 -7.66 -5.52 -16.78
N VAL A 39 -6.61 -5.11 -16.05
CA VAL A 39 -5.48 -6.02 -15.72
C VAL A 39 -5.90 -7.16 -14.79
N TYR A 40 -7.07 -7.05 -14.17
CA TYR A 40 -7.71 -8.08 -13.36
C TYR A 40 -8.84 -8.80 -14.11
N HIS A 41 -9.18 -8.39 -15.33
CA HIS A 41 -10.24 -9.01 -16.13
C HIS A 41 -9.70 -10.22 -16.91
N HIS A 42 -9.34 -11.27 -16.17
CA HIS A 42 -8.94 -12.55 -16.74
C HIS A 42 -9.61 -13.70 -15.99
N ALA A 43 -9.70 -14.86 -16.64
CA ALA A 43 -10.14 -16.06 -15.95
C ALA A 43 -9.17 -16.38 -14.79
N PRO A 44 -9.66 -16.81 -13.62
CA PRO A 44 -8.80 -17.29 -12.56
C PRO A 44 -8.22 -18.66 -12.97
N SER A 45 -7.20 -18.65 -13.82
CA SER A 45 -6.46 -19.84 -14.20
C SER A 45 -5.12 -19.85 -13.48
N ASN A 46 -4.94 -20.80 -12.55
CA ASN A 46 -3.72 -21.00 -11.77
C ASN A 46 -3.39 -19.89 -10.75
N GLU A 47 -4.38 -19.11 -10.33
CA GLU A 47 -4.19 -18.18 -9.22
C GLU A 47 -3.98 -18.93 -7.91
N VAL A 48 -3.01 -18.47 -7.13
CA VAL A 48 -2.72 -18.97 -5.79
C VAL A 48 -2.77 -17.78 -4.84
N SER A 49 -3.80 -17.78 -3.99
CA SER A 49 -4.06 -16.77 -2.96
C SER A 49 -3.51 -17.15 -1.57
N VAL A 50 -2.65 -18.16 -1.52
CA VAL A 50 -1.93 -18.58 -0.30
C VAL A 50 -0.75 -17.65 -0.05
N ALA A 51 -0.83 -16.86 1.01
CA ALA A 51 0.25 -15.99 1.45
C ALA A 51 1.44 -16.80 1.97
N THR A 52 2.65 -16.37 1.62
CA THR A 52 3.92 -17.00 2.02
C THR A 52 4.98 -15.94 2.32
N ALA A 53 6.10 -16.36 2.91
CA ALA A 53 7.26 -15.49 3.06
C ALA A 53 7.72 -14.97 1.68
N VAL A 54 8.26 -13.75 1.63
CA VAL A 54 8.77 -13.17 0.38
C VAL A 54 9.88 -14.07 -0.18
N PRO A 55 9.76 -14.53 -1.45
CA PRO A 55 10.74 -15.44 -2.04
C PRO A 55 12.11 -14.77 -2.20
N ALA A 56 13.17 -15.59 -2.21
CA ALA A 56 14.51 -15.10 -2.52
C ALA A 56 14.57 -14.47 -3.93
N GLY A 57 15.47 -13.51 -4.13
CA GLY A 57 15.65 -12.81 -5.40
C GLY A 57 15.41 -11.31 -5.28
N THR A 58 14.89 -10.69 -6.33
CA THR A 58 14.57 -9.26 -6.41
C THR A 58 13.49 -8.88 -5.41
N ALA A 59 12.41 -9.66 -5.29
CA ALA A 59 11.34 -9.37 -4.31
C ALA A 59 11.88 -9.24 -2.88
N ARG A 60 12.79 -10.15 -2.46
CA ARG A 60 13.46 -10.05 -1.16
C ARG A 60 14.44 -8.89 -1.08
N ARG A 61 15.17 -8.55 -2.15
CA ARG A 61 16.06 -7.38 -2.15
C ARG A 61 15.27 -6.08 -1.95
N LEU A 62 14.13 -5.94 -2.62
CA LEU A 62 13.24 -4.80 -2.50
C LEU A 62 12.65 -4.65 -1.08
N THR A 63 12.23 -5.77 -0.47
CA THR A 63 11.52 -5.73 0.82
C THR A 63 12.43 -5.84 2.04
N ALA A 64 13.65 -6.38 1.92
CA ALA A 64 14.55 -6.54 3.06
C ALA A 64 14.86 -5.23 3.82
N PRO A 65 15.09 -4.08 3.16
CA PRO A 65 15.23 -2.80 3.85
C PRO A 65 13.98 -2.41 4.65
N LEU A 66 12.78 -2.66 4.11
CA LEU A 66 11.53 -2.39 4.83
C LEU A 66 11.40 -3.29 6.05
N VAL A 67 11.69 -4.59 5.91
CA VAL A 67 11.66 -5.54 7.02
C VAL A 67 12.66 -5.14 8.11
N ALA A 68 13.86 -4.67 7.73
CA ALA A 68 14.84 -4.14 8.69
C ALA A 68 14.33 -2.90 9.45
N ASP A 69 13.46 -2.10 8.83
CA ASP A 69 12.79 -0.94 9.43
C ASP A 69 11.49 -1.29 10.18
N GLY A 70 11.22 -2.58 10.41
CA GLY A 70 10.10 -3.08 11.21
C GLY A 70 8.82 -3.36 10.42
N TRP A 71 8.88 -3.39 9.09
CA TRP A 71 7.72 -3.73 8.27
C TRP A 71 7.48 -5.24 8.24
N PHE A 72 6.21 -5.63 8.20
CA PHE A 72 5.82 -6.97 7.80
C PHE A 72 5.66 -7.02 6.28
N CYS A 73 6.23 -8.04 5.63
CA CYS A 73 6.13 -8.25 4.18
C CYS A 73 5.83 -9.71 3.86
N ALA A 74 4.96 -9.96 2.89
CA ALA A 74 4.62 -11.29 2.40
C ALA A 74 4.34 -11.31 0.89
N GLN A 75 4.61 -12.42 0.23
CA GLN A 75 4.02 -12.70 -1.08
C GLN A 75 2.57 -13.12 -0.84
N VAL A 76 1.60 -12.36 -1.33
CA VAL A 76 0.19 -12.54 -0.99
C VAL A 76 -0.60 -13.27 -2.06
N ARG A 77 -0.17 -13.13 -3.33
CA ARG A 77 -0.82 -13.77 -4.48
C ARG A 77 0.20 -14.06 -5.57
N ARG A 78 -0.09 -15.04 -6.42
CA ARG A 78 0.65 -15.32 -7.66
C ARG A 78 -0.23 -16.02 -8.68
N ASN A 79 0.14 -15.90 -9.95
CA ASN A 79 -0.41 -16.67 -11.07
C ASN A 79 0.76 -17.09 -11.99
N SER A 80 0.49 -17.39 -13.26
CA SER A 80 1.53 -17.72 -14.25
C SER A 80 2.41 -16.53 -14.64
N ASP A 81 1.85 -15.32 -14.59
CA ASP A 81 2.47 -14.12 -15.18
C ASP A 81 3.28 -13.34 -14.15
N GLY A 82 2.94 -13.47 -12.88
CA GLY A 82 3.59 -12.72 -11.83
C GLY A 82 3.16 -13.06 -10.40
N ARG A 83 3.63 -12.22 -9.48
CA ARG A 83 3.36 -12.31 -8.04
C ARG A 83 3.20 -10.94 -7.42
N ALA A 84 2.26 -10.85 -6.49
CA ALA A 84 2.05 -9.66 -5.67
C ALA A 84 2.72 -9.82 -4.31
N VAL A 85 3.49 -8.82 -3.92
CA VAL A 85 4.11 -8.69 -2.60
C VAL A 85 3.51 -7.48 -1.90
N TRP A 86 3.05 -7.69 -0.68
CA TRP A 86 2.43 -6.66 0.14
C TRP A 86 3.23 -6.48 1.43
N CYS A 87 3.51 -5.22 1.75
CA CYS A 87 4.23 -4.81 2.94
C CYS A 87 3.41 -3.79 3.72
N ARG A 88 3.50 -3.86 5.05
CA ARG A 88 2.78 -2.96 5.94
C ARG A 88 3.51 -2.74 7.25
N THR A 89 3.47 -1.51 7.74
CA THR A 89 3.90 -1.13 9.09
C THR A 89 2.80 -0.34 9.76
N SER A 90 2.75 -0.40 11.09
CA SER A 90 1.99 0.54 11.90
C SER A 90 2.89 1.09 12.99
N ARG A 91 2.74 2.38 13.30
CA ARG A 91 3.49 3.06 14.36
C ARG A 91 2.52 3.87 15.19
N LEU A 92 2.56 3.66 16.50
CA LEU A 92 1.80 4.45 17.46
C LEU A 92 2.69 5.59 17.96
N THR A 93 2.33 6.83 17.63
CA THR A 93 3.07 8.04 18.00
C THR A 93 2.07 9.06 18.53
N ASP A 94 2.27 9.54 19.78
CA ASP A 94 1.40 10.51 20.45
C ASP A 94 -0.10 10.10 20.50
N GLY A 95 -0.36 8.80 20.68
CA GLY A 95 -1.72 8.27 20.74
C GLY A 95 -2.39 8.08 19.37
N TRP A 96 -1.70 8.42 18.27
CA TRP A 96 -2.19 8.21 16.92
C TRP A 96 -1.43 7.10 16.22
N ARG A 97 -2.18 6.19 15.59
CA ARG A 97 -1.62 5.07 14.84
C ARG A 97 -1.50 5.44 13.37
N THR A 98 -0.27 5.69 12.93
CA THR A 98 0.07 5.82 11.51
C THR A 98 0.18 4.43 10.91
N VAL A 99 -0.54 4.17 9.81
CA VAL A 99 -0.41 2.94 9.01
C VAL A 99 0.22 3.30 7.67
N GLN A 100 1.22 2.53 7.25
CA GLN A 100 1.83 2.69 5.94
C GLN A 100 1.91 1.34 5.21
N VAL A 101 1.66 1.38 3.90
CA VAL A 101 1.64 0.21 3.01
C VAL A 101 2.64 0.42 1.88
N ALA A 102 3.17 -0.69 1.37
CA ALA A 102 3.89 -0.73 0.10
C ALA A 102 3.46 -1.99 -0.66
N GLN A 103 3.23 -1.88 -1.97
CA GLN A 103 2.87 -3.00 -2.83
C GLN A 103 3.87 -3.11 -3.97
N PHE A 104 4.20 -4.34 -4.34
CA PHE A 104 5.08 -4.64 -5.46
C PHE A 104 4.47 -5.74 -6.30
N LEU A 105 4.53 -5.57 -7.60
CA LEU A 105 4.22 -6.60 -8.57
C LEU A 105 5.50 -6.99 -9.29
N MET A 106 5.78 -8.29 -9.28
CA MET A 106 6.88 -8.87 -10.02
C MET A 106 6.34 -9.74 -11.15
N ASP A 107 7.07 -9.80 -12.26
CA ASP A 107 6.84 -10.79 -13.32
C ASP A 107 7.23 -12.22 -12.87
N ASP A 108 6.98 -13.19 -13.74
CA ASP A 108 7.31 -14.60 -13.57
C ASP A 108 8.82 -14.84 -13.31
N GLN A 109 9.67 -13.94 -13.83
CA GLN A 109 11.12 -13.91 -13.69
C GLN A 109 11.62 -13.15 -12.45
N ASP A 110 10.72 -12.78 -11.52
CA ASP A 110 11.05 -12.04 -10.31
C ASP A 110 11.75 -10.70 -10.62
N GLN A 111 11.26 -9.98 -11.62
CA GLN A 111 11.65 -8.60 -11.92
C GLN A 111 10.50 -7.65 -11.58
N LEU A 112 10.84 -6.47 -11.06
CA LEU A 112 9.84 -5.48 -10.69
C LEU A 112 9.13 -4.97 -11.96
N VAL A 113 7.80 -4.96 -11.93
CA VAL A 113 6.94 -4.43 -12.98
C VAL A 113 6.26 -3.15 -12.50
N TRP A 114 5.78 -3.17 -11.27
CA TRP A 114 5.05 -2.05 -10.67
C TRP A 114 5.25 -1.98 -9.17
N ALA A 115 5.23 -0.77 -8.61
CA ALA A 115 5.22 -0.55 -7.17
C ALA A 115 4.31 0.61 -6.78
N TRP A 116 3.79 0.56 -5.56
CA TRP A 116 2.91 1.58 -5.02
C TRP A 116 3.15 1.83 -3.54
N PHE A 117 3.19 3.11 -3.19
CA PHE A 117 3.44 3.61 -1.84
C PHE A 117 2.40 4.70 -1.55
N PRO A 118 1.20 4.33 -1.05
CA PRO A 118 0.19 5.29 -0.67
C PRO A 118 0.70 6.21 0.45
N GLU A 119 0.11 7.41 0.52
CA GLU A 119 0.24 8.24 1.72
C GLU A 119 -0.26 7.45 2.94
N PRO A 120 0.39 7.61 4.10
CA PRO A 120 -0.06 6.94 5.31
C PRO A 120 -1.43 7.49 5.78
N ASP A 121 -2.18 6.66 6.49
CA ASP A 121 -3.40 7.10 7.20
C ASP A 121 -2.98 8.03 8.37
N GLU A 122 -2.72 9.32 8.09
CA GLU A 122 -2.29 10.32 9.08
C GLU A 122 -3.29 11.46 9.26
N PRO A 123 -3.32 12.12 10.44
CA PRO A 123 -3.90 13.45 10.55
C PRO A 123 -3.14 14.44 9.65
N ALA A 124 -3.86 15.41 9.06
CA ALA A 124 -3.40 16.30 7.99
C ALA A 124 -2.24 17.26 8.34
N ASP A 125 -1.68 17.17 9.55
CA ASP A 125 -0.66 18.07 10.11
C ASP A 125 0.77 17.50 10.12
N ARG A 126 0.96 16.25 9.71
CA ARG A 126 2.27 15.60 9.51
C ARG A 126 2.62 15.52 8.02
N ASP A 127 3.90 15.62 7.68
CA ASP A 127 4.37 15.59 6.27
C ASP A 127 4.27 14.15 5.71
N PRO A 128 3.22 13.81 4.94
CA PRO A 128 2.98 12.43 4.49
C PRO A 128 4.05 12.00 3.47
N GLY A 129 4.64 12.97 2.77
CA GLY A 129 5.67 12.76 1.75
C GLY A 129 6.94 12.11 2.28
N ASP A 130 7.31 12.40 3.53
CA ASP A 130 8.48 11.82 4.18
C ASP A 130 8.34 10.31 4.39
N ALA A 131 7.14 9.85 4.75
CA ALA A 131 6.88 8.43 4.92
C ALA A 131 6.98 7.70 3.58
N VAL A 132 6.29 8.20 2.55
CA VAL A 132 6.31 7.62 1.19
C VAL A 132 7.72 7.60 0.62
N THR A 133 8.42 8.72 0.67
CA THR A 133 9.79 8.87 0.17
C THR A 133 10.73 7.90 0.86
N ARG A 134 10.68 7.76 2.19
CA ARG A 134 11.54 6.82 2.92
C ARG A 134 11.31 5.38 2.49
N ALA A 135 10.05 4.94 2.42
CA ALA A 135 9.71 3.57 2.02
C ALA A 135 10.14 3.27 0.56
N ALA A 136 9.83 4.19 -0.36
CA ALA A 136 10.19 4.07 -1.76
C ALA A 136 11.70 4.05 -1.97
N VAL A 137 12.43 4.98 -1.35
CA VAL A 137 13.90 5.05 -1.46
C VAL A 137 14.56 3.83 -0.84
N ALA A 138 14.10 3.37 0.32
CA ALA A 138 14.64 2.17 0.97
C ALA A 138 14.52 0.95 0.05
N SER A 139 13.35 0.78 -0.58
CA SER A 139 13.07 -0.35 -1.45
C SER A 139 13.79 -0.24 -2.81
N LEU A 140 13.57 0.85 -3.54
CA LEU A 140 14.03 1.01 -4.93
C LEU A 140 15.54 1.17 -5.05
N ARG A 141 16.25 1.62 -4.00
CA ARG A 141 17.73 1.70 -4.01
C ARG A 141 18.39 0.35 -4.23
N THR A 142 17.70 -0.73 -3.91
CA THR A 142 18.19 -2.10 -4.14
C THR A 142 17.98 -2.58 -5.58
N ALA A 143 17.05 -1.96 -6.31
CA ALA A 143 16.80 -2.23 -7.72
C ALA A 143 17.67 -1.34 -8.63
N TRP A 144 17.78 -0.04 -8.31
CA TRP A 144 18.53 0.94 -9.10
C TRP A 144 19.47 1.76 -8.21
N LEU A 145 20.66 2.12 -8.71
CA LEU A 145 21.74 2.71 -7.90
C LEU A 145 21.52 4.17 -7.45
N LYS A 146 20.55 4.92 -8.00
CA LYS A 146 20.33 6.35 -7.67
C LYS A 146 18.85 6.83 -7.60
N PRO A 147 17.92 6.18 -6.90
CA PRO A 147 16.53 6.64 -6.82
C PRO A 147 16.36 7.80 -5.81
N ARG A 148 17.26 7.93 -4.83
CA ARG A 148 17.13 8.85 -3.69
C ARG A 148 17.03 10.33 -4.07
N LEU A 149 17.80 10.78 -5.06
CA LEU A 149 17.82 12.21 -5.46
C LEU A 149 16.62 12.59 -6.33
N ALA A 150 15.99 11.64 -7.02
CA ALA A 150 14.84 11.94 -7.88
C ALA A 150 13.53 11.90 -7.10
N VAL A 151 13.27 10.82 -6.34
CA VAL A 151 11.98 10.68 -5.62
C VAL A 151 11.79 11.74 -4.55
N ALA A 152 12.79 11.97 -3.69
CA ALA A 152 12.67 12.95 -2.61
C ALA A 152 12.46 14.38 -3.16
N THR A 153 13.27 14.78 -4.14
CA THR A 153 13.17 16.11 -4.77
C THR A 153 11.79 16.33 -5.39
N GLU A 154 11.26 15.35 -6.13
CA GLU A 154 9.99 15.52 -6.85
C GLU A 154 8.78 15.53 -5.90
N VAL A 155 8.82 14.77 -4.80
CA VAL A 155 7.80 14.82 -3.74
C VAL A 155 7.87 16.15 -2.97
N ASP A 156 9.06 16.62 -2.62
CA ASP A 156 9.26 17.92 -1.96
C ASP A 156 8.78 19.08 -2.84
N GLU A 157 9.06 19.03 -4.14
CA GLU A 157 8.57 20.00 -5.12
C GLU A 157 7.04 19.99 -5.25
N TYR A 158 6.41 18.82 -5.17
CA TYR A 158 4.96 18.68 -5.17
C TYR A 158 4.34 19.44 -3.98
N TYR A 159 4.81 19.17 -2.77
CA TYR A 159 4.33 19.88 -1.57
C TYR A 159 4.69 21.36 -1.56
N SER A 160 5.82 21.74 -2.15
CA SER A 160 6.20 23.15 -2.31
C SER A 160 5.21 23.89 -3.22
N ARG A 161 4.79 23.27 -4.34
CA ARG A 161 3.78 23.82 -5.25
C ARG A 161 2.38 23.87 -4.63
N LEU A 162 1.96 22.82 -3.91
CA LEU A 162 0.70 22.82 -3.17
C LEU A 162 0.65 23.97 -2.16
N ARG A 163 1.75 24.19 -1.41
CA ARG A 163 1.86 25.31 -0.45
C ARG A 163 1.77 26.68 -1.14
N GLN A 164 2.35 26.83 -2.32
CA GLN A 164 2.29 28.07 -3.10
C GLN A 164 0.89 28.36 -3.66
N ARG A 165 0.11 27.32 -4.00
CA ARG A 165 -1.26 27.43 -4.51
C ARG A 165 -2.33 27.60 -3.45
N ARG A 166 -1.95 27.63 -2.16
CA ARG A 166 -2.88 27.73 -1.04
C ARG A 166 -3.61 29.09 -1.09
N GLY A 167 -4.85 29.09 -1.56
CA GLY A 167 -5.67 30.30 -1.75
C GLY A 167 -6.02 30.63 -3.21
N GLU A 168 -5.52 29.86 -4.18
CA GLU A 168 -5.94 29.96 -5.59
C GLU A 168 -7.16 29.06 -5.85
N PRO A 169 -8.09 29.44 -6.75
CA PRO A 169 -9.19 28.57 -7.15
C PRO A 169 -8.65 27.25 -7.68
N GLU A 170 -9.12 26.13 -7.12
CA GLU A 170 -8.72 24.79 -7.53
C GLU A 170 -9.13 24.61 -9.00
N ALA A 171 -8.14 24.48 -9.90
CA ALA A 171 -8.43 24.02 -11.26
C ALA A 171 -8.89 22.56 -11.15
N ASP A 172 -10.03 22.22 -11.78
CA ASP A 172 -10.63 20.88 -11.74
C ASP A 172 -9.58 19.78 -11.99
N GLY A 173 -9.13 19.12 -10.92
CA GLY A 173 -8.15 18.05 -10.97
C GLY A 173 -7.30 17.94 -9.70
N VAL A 174 -7.16 16.71 -9.19
CA VAL A 174 -6.22 16.43 -8.10
C VAL A 174 -4.81 16.74 -8.60
N ALA A 175 -4.15 17.71 -7.96
CA ALA A 175 -2.78 18.04 -8.29
C ALA A 175 -1.91 16.78 -8.22
N SER A 176 -1.16 16.52 -9.29
CA SER A 176 -0.24 15.39 -9.40
C SER A 176 1.09 15.84 -10.00
N ARG A 177 2.13 15.05 -9.73
CA ARG A 177 3.48 15.24 -10.25
C ARG A 177 3.95 13.96 -10.92
N THR A 178 4.34 14.05 -12.19
CA THR A 178 4.85 12.93 -12.96
C THR A 178 6.28 13.19 -13.43
N TRP A 179 7.08 12.14 -13.47
CA TRP A 179 8.43 12.14 -14.02
C TRP A 179 8.81 10.71 -14.44
N SER A 180 9.97 10.53 -15.03
CA SER A 180 10.55 9.20 -15.26
C SER A 180 12.06 9.22 -15.02
N ASP A 181 12.71 8.07 -15.14
CA ASP A 181 14.13 7.93 -15.45
C ASP A 181 14.32 6.87 -16.57
N ARG A 182 15.53 6.36 -16.74
CA ARG A 182 15.80 5.26 -17.70
C ARG A 182 15.18 3.92 -17.29
N HIS A 183 14.73 3.78 -16.04
CA HIS A 183 14.23 2.56 -15.43
C HIS A 183 12.71 2.54 -15.29
N ALA A 184 12.07 3.66 -14.95
CA ALA A 184 10.64 3.71 -14.66
C ALA A 184 9.99 5.06 -14.96
N GLY A 185 8.67 5.04 -15.11
CA GLY A 185 7.77 6.18 -14.89
C GLY A 185 7.36 6.27 -13.43
N TYR A 186 7.10 7.48 -12.97
CA TYR A 186 6.67 7.80 -11.63
C TYR A 186 5.53 8.81 -11.66
N SER A 187 4.63 8.68 -10.70
CA SER A 187 3.54 9.64 -10.46
C SER A 187 3.28 9.74 -8.97
N TYR A 188 3.07 10.98 -8.49
CA TYR A 188 2.74 11.27 -7.12
C TYR A 188 1.50 12.17 -7.05
N SER A 189 0.55 11.84 -6.18
CA SER A 189 -0.55 12.72 -5.79
C SER A 189 -0.97 12.45 -4.35
N SER A 190 -1.65 13.40 -3.70
CA SER A 190 -2.22 13.19 -2.37
C SER A 190 -3.27 12.06 -2.32
N LEU A 191 -3.95 11.80 -3.44
CA LEU A 191 -4.95 10.73 -3.52
C LEU A 191 -4.31 9.34 -3.64
N ASN A 192 -3.23 9.22 -4.42
CA ASN A 192 -2.65 7.93 -4.77
C ASN A 192 -1.32 7.65 -4.08
N GLY A 193 -0.66 8.63 -3.46
CA GLY A 193 0.75 8.50 -3.10
C GLY A 193 1.64 8.28 -4.33
N LEU A 194 2.74 7.56 -4.16
CA LEU A 194 3.72 7.28 -5.22
C LEU A 194 3.38 6.00 -5.98
N ILE A 195 3.28 6.11 -7.30
CA ILE A 195 3.17 4.99 -8.25
C ILE A 195 4.47 4.89 -9.05
N VAL A 196 4.95 3.67 -9.27
CA VAL A 196 6.16 3.36 -10.04
C VAL A 196 5.83 2.31 -11.09
N SER A 197 6.04 2.63 -12.37
CA SER A 197 5.82 1.70 -13.49
C SER A 197 7.14 1.46 -14.22
N VAL A 198 7.65 0.22 -14.20
CA VAL A 198 8.95 -0.11 -14.79
C VAL A 198 8.87 -0.11 -16.31
N ARG A 199 9.84 0.54 -16.96
CA ARG A 199 9.86 0.68 -18.42
C ARG A 199 10.12 -0.65 -19.11
N GLY A 200 9.34 -0.93 -20.16
CA GLY A 200 9.50 -2.13 -20.98
C GLY A 200 9.14 -3.43 -20.27
N ARG A 201 8.38 -3.36 -19.17
CA ARG A 201 7.88 -4.52 -18.44
C ARG A 201 6.39 -4.37 -18.18
N SER A 202 5.68 -5.47 -18.31
CA SER A 202 4.25 -5.60 -18.01
C SER A 202 3.97 -7.05 -17.67
N VAL A 203 2.86 -7.29 -16.98
CA VAL A 203 2.24 -8.62 -16.92
C VAL A 203 0.84 -8.49 -17.50
N ASP A 204 0.39 -9.53 -18.19
CA ASP A 204 -0.90 -9.53 -18.87
C ASP A 204 -2.05 -9.74 -17.86
N SER A 205 -1.80 -10.53 -16.81
CA SER A 205 -2.77 -10.81 -15.74
C SER A 205 -2.19 -10.54 -14.36
N TRP A 206 -2.82 -9.63 -13.61
CA TRP A 206 -2.40 -9.33 -12.24
C TRP A 206 -3.07 -10.29 -11.26
N PRO A 207 -2.30 -10.96 -10.39
CA PRO A 207 -2.87 -11.96 -9.49
C PRO A 207 -3.80 -11.30 -8.46
N PHE A 208 -5.09 -11.67 -8.45
CA PHE A 208 -6.11 -11.02 -7.61
C PHE A 208 -6.88 -11.93 -6.66
N GLY A 209 -6.86 -13.24 -6.87
CA GLY A 209 -7.64 -14.21 -6.11
C GLY A 209 -7.50 -14.11 -4.59
N ALA A 210 -8.52 -14.57 -3.90
CA ALA A 210 -8.63 -14.58 -2.43
C ALA A 210 -9.36 -15.82 -1.89
N GLU A 211 -9.70 -16.77 -2.77
CA GLU A 211 -10.53 -17.96 -2.54
C GLU A 211 -9.97 -18.87 -1.45
N HIS A 212 -8.65 -18.87 -1.25
CA HIS A 212 -8.01 -19.63 -0.18
C HIS A 212 -8.52 -19.20 1.20
N TYR A 213 -8.68 -17.89 1.42
CA TYR A 213 -8.90 -17.33 2.76
C TYR A 213 -10.20 -16.55 2.93
N ALA A 214 -10.84 -16.13 1.85
CA ALA A 214 -12.05 -15.31 1.91
C ALA A 214 -13.18 -15.92 1.10
N THR A 215 -14.41 -15.72 1.57
CA THR A 215 -15.64 -16.06 0.85
C THR A 215 -16.11 -14.86 0.02
N THR A 216 -17.38 -14.86 -0.38
CA THR A 216 -18.02 -13.74 -1.07
C THR A 216 -18.80 -12.86 -0.12
N MET A 217 -19.04 -11.60 -0.51
CA MET A 217 -19.88 -10.69 0.27
C MET A 217 -21.33 -11.17 0.29
N SER A 218 -21.84 -11.72 -0.82
CA SER A 218 -23.15 -12.35 -0.88
C SER A 218 -23.34 -13.50 0.11
N ALA A 219 -22.29 -14.25 0.41
CA ALA A 219 -22.33 -15.33 1.40
C ALA A 219 -22.19 -14.80 2.84
N ALA A 220 -21.41 -13.74 3.05
CA ALA A 220 -21.14 -13.20 4.38
C ALA A 220 -22.21 -12.23 4.90
N VAL A 221 -22.94 -11.54 4.01
CA VAL A 221 -23.83 -10.44 4.38
C VAL A 221 -24.94 -10.86 5.36
N GLY A 222 -25.49 -12.06 5.21
CA GLY A 222 -26.50 -12.59 6.13
C GLY A 222 -25.98 -12.69 7.56
N ASP A 223 -24.78 -13.24 7.74
CA ASP A 223 -24.18 -13.36 9.07
C ASP A 223 -23.75 -12.01 9.67
N LEU A 224 -23.36 -11.05 8.83
CA LEU A 224 -23.07 -9.68 9.28
C LEU A 224 -24.36 -9.01 9.79
N LEU A 225 -25.48 -9.17 9.09
CA LEU A 225 -26.80 -8.67 9.52
C LEU A 225 -27.20 -9.32 10.86
N ASP A 226 -27.01 -10.64 11.00
CA ASP A 226 -27.28 -11.36 12.25
C ASP A 226 -26.37 -10.91 13.41
N GLY A 227 -25.15 -10.48 13.12
CA GLY A 227 -24.23 -9.82 14.07
C GLY A 227 -24.61 -8.38 14.44
N GLY A 228 -25.66 -7.83 13.82
CA GLY A 228 -26.15 -6.48 14.04
C GLY A 228 -25.44 -5.40 13.22
N TYR A 229 -24.69 -5.78 12.18
CA TYR A 229 -24.16 -4.83 11.21
C TYR A 229 -25.26 -4.38 10.26
N ASP A 230 -25.31 -3.09 10.00
CA ASP A 230 -26.13 -2.48 8.97
C ASP A 230 -25.39 -2.60 7.62
N CYS A 231 -25.74 -3.66 6.88
CA CYS A 231 -25.20 -3.98 5.56
C CYS A 231 -26.29 -3.89 4.47
N HIS A 232 -25.94 -3.31 3.32
CA HIS A 232 -26.78 -3.07 2.15
C HIS A 232 -26.04 -3.48 0.87
N TYR A 233 -25.60 -4.73 0.80
CA TYR A 233 -24.97 -5.30 -0.39
C TYR A 233 -26.03 -5.58 -1.49
N PRO A 234 -25.79 -5.28 -2.79
CA PRO A 234 -24.56 -4.75 -3.43
C PRO A 234 -24.58 -3.26 -3.90
N PRO A 235 -23.42 -2.56 -4.05
CA PRO A 235 -22.08 -2.85 -3.52
C PRO A 235 -21.73 -1.91 -2.34
N GLN A 236 -22.19 -2.23 -1.13
CA GLN A 236 -21.69 -1.55 0.07
C GLN A 236 -20.37 -2.20 0.53
N GLN A 237 -19.32 -1.39 0.64
CA GLN A 237 -17.99 -1.83 1.11
C GLN A 237 -17.76 -1.57 2.60
N ILE A 238 -18.63 -0.81 3.26
CA ILE A 238 -18.52 -0.46 4.67
C ILE A 238 -19.87 -0.73 5.32
N CYS A 239 -19.93 -1.70 6.22
CA CYS A 239 -21.07 -1.94 7.09
C CYS A 239 -20.79 -1.35 8.47
N ASN A 240 -21.75 -0.60 9.01
CA ASN A 240 -21.62 0.00 10.35
C ASN A 240 -22.36 -0.86 11.37
N ARG A 241 -21.92 -0.85 12.62
CA ARG A 241 -22.61 -1.52 13.74
C ARG A 241 -23.09 -0.46 14.73
N PRO A 242 -24.34 0.03 14.61
CA PRO A 242 -24.84 1.18 15.38
C PRO A 242 -24.72 1.02 16.89
N GLN A 243 -24.83 -0.22 17.39
CA GLN A 243 -24.80 -0.55 18.81
C GLN A 243 -23.44 -0.34 19.47
N SER A 244 -22.35 -0.26 18.68
CA SER A 244 -20.97 -0.25 19.20
C SER A 244 -20.05 0.76 18.51
N ASN A 245 -20.58 1.60 17.61
CA ASN A 245 -19.79 2.43 16.68
C ASN A 245 -18.71 1.63 15.92
N GLY A 246 -18.89 0.30 15.80
CA GLY A 246 -18.01 -0.58 15.06
C GLY A 246 -18.24 -0.44 13.56
N SER A 247 -17.24 -0.78 12.76
CA SER A 247 -17.40 -0.92 11.32
C SER A 247 -16.71 -2.17 10.82
N PHE A 248 -17.25 -2.72 9.74
CA PHE A 248 -16.69 -3.80 8.96
C PHE A 248 -16.51 -3.27 7.53
N GLN A 249 -15.27 -3.18 7.09
CA GLN A 249 -14.87 -2.64 5.82
C GLN A 249 -14.28 -3.76 4.96
N VAL A 250 -14.63 -3.81 3.68
CA VAL A 250 -14.14 -4.82 2.74
C VAL A 250 -13.63 -4.18 1.47
N THR A 251 -12.58 -4.77 0.92
CA THR A 251 -12.21 -4.58 -0.48
C THR A 251 -12.76 -5.75 -1.27
N LEU A 252 -13.49 -5.47 -2.34
CA LEU A 252 -14.15 -6.46 -3.18
C LEU A 252 -13.53 -6.49 -4.57
N HIS A 253 -13.51 -7.68 -5.18
CA HIS A 253 -13.32 -7.86 -6.62
C HIS A 253 -14.56 -8.60 -7.16
N GLY A 254 -15.48 -7.86 -7.77
CA GLY A 254 -16.84 -8.35 -7.98
C GLY A 254 -17.52 -8.65 -6.64
N ASP A 255 -17.94 -9.90 -6.44
CA ASP A 255 -18.53 -10.39 -5.18
C ASP A 255 -17.48 -11.00 -4.23
N GLN A 256 -16.27 -11.27 -4.71
CA GLN A 256 -15.21 -11.90 -3.92
C GLN A 256 -14.61 -10.90 -2.93
N ILE A 257 -14.55 -11.27 -1.64
CA ILE A 257 -13.82 -10.48 -0.64
C ILE A 257 -12.32 -10.69 -0.85
N VAL A 258 -11.58 -9.58 -0.98
CA VAL A 258 -10.13 -9.53 -1.20
C VAL A 258 -9.40 -9.19 0.09
N SER A 259 -10.03 -8.37 0.92
CA SER A 259 -9.59 -8.12 2.30
C SER A 259 -10.76 -7.63 3.13
N ALA A 260 -10.73 -7.91 4.43
CA ALA A 260 -11.69 -7.40 5.41
C ALA A 260 -10.94 -6.71 6.54
N ARG A 261 -11.47 -5.57 7.00
CA ARG A 261 -10.97 -4.79 8.14
C ARG A 261 -12.13 -4.51 9.09
N PHE A 262 -11.90 -4.70 10.38
CA PHE A 262 -12.89 -4.36 11.40
C PHE A 262 -12.21 -4.02 12.72
N SER A 263 -12.93 -3.28 13.55
CA SER A 263 -12.48 -2.93 14.90
C SER A 263 -13.26 -3.74 15.93
N THR A 264 -12.54 -4.30 16.89
CA THR A 264 -13.10 -5.06 18.01
C THR A 264 -12.40 -4.64 19.30
N GLY A 265 -13.01 -4.86 20.46
CA GLY A 265 -12.42 -4.53 21.76
C GLY A 265 -12.25 -5.75 22.65
N SER A 266 -11.16 -5.82 23.40
CA SER A 266 -10.98 -6.76 24.51
C SER A 266 -11.02 -6.02 25.83
N ARG A 267 -11.76 -6.55 26.81
CA ARG A 267 -11.78 -6.07 28.20
C ARG A 267 -11.45 -7.25 29.10
N ILE A 268 -10.33 -7.16 29.79
CA ILE A 268 -9.90 -8.15 30.78
C ILE A 268 -10.19 -7.59 32.17
N GLU A 269 -11.01 -8.31 32.93
CA GLU A 269 -11.33 -8.00 34.33
C GLU A 269 -11.08 -9.21 35.21
N HIS A 270 -10.36 -9.03 36.31
CA HIS A 270 -9.92 -10.10 37.19
C HIS A 270 -9.21 -11.23 36.41
N GLY A 271 -8.49 -10.89 35.35
CA GLY A 271 -7.83 -11.83 34.46
C GLY A 271 -8.74 -12.64 33.51
N ARG A 272 -10.01 -12.23 33.34
CA ARG A 272 -10.97 -12.88 32.41
C ARG A 272 -11.44 -11.91 31.33
N GLN A 273 -11.50 -12.40 30.10
CA GLN A 273 -12.07 -11.66 28.97
C GLN A 273 -13.59 -11.59 29.10
N GLN A 274 -14.14 -10.37 29.09
CA GLN A 274 -15.56 -10.11 29.29
C GLN A 274 -16.37 -10.15 27.98
N HIS A 275 -15.75 -9.77 26.86
CA HIS A 275 -16.39 -9.76 25.54
C HIS A 275 -15.71 -10.76 24.62
N LEU A 276 -16.42 -11.81 24.23
CA LEU A 276 -15.93 -12.81 23.29
C LEU A 276 -16.17 -12.36 21.85
N LEU A 277 -15.37 -12.85 20.91
CA LEU A 277 -15.57 -12.54 19.49
C LEU A 277 -16.93 -13.01 18.97
N THR A 278 -17.49 -14.06 19.59
CA THR A 278 -18.81 -14.61 19.27
C THR A 278 -19.96 -13.63 19.54
N GLU A 279 -19.74 -12.58 20.35
CA GLU A 279 -20.73 -11.51 20.54
C GLU A 279 -20.75 -10.52 19.36
N GLU A 280 -19.67 -10.44 18.59
CA GLU A 280 -19.59 -9.63 17.36
C GLU A 280 -19.92 -10.45 16.12
N PHE A 281 -19.49 -11.71 16.09
CA PHE A 281 -19.72 -12.64 14.99
C PHE A 281 -20.34 -13.94 15.52
N PRO A 282 -21.68 -14.00 15.68
CA PRO A 282 -22.39 -15.13 16.30
C PRO A 282 -22.13 -16.48 15.61
N HIS A 283 -21.95 -16.47 14.30
CA HIS A 283 -21.65 -17.66 13.49
C HIS A 283 -20.15 -17.79 13.14
N GLY A 284 -19.30 -17.00 13.82
CA GLY A 284 -17.87 -16.90 13.54
C GLY A 284 -17.55 -16.02 12.33
N LEU A 285 -16.27 -16.00 11.92
CA LEU A 285 -15.79 -15.17 10.81
C LEU A 285 -16.20 -15.78 9.45
N THR A 286 -17.46 -15.68 9.05
CA THR A 286 -17.99 -16.38 7.87
C THR A 286 -17.57 -15.77 6.54
N PHE A 287 -17.11 -14.51 6.56
CA PHE A 287 -16.37 -13.88 5.47
C PHE A 287 -14.97 -14.50 5.25
N VAL A 288 -14.50 -15.35 6.17
CA VAL A 288 -13.27 -16.14 6.06
C VAL A 288 -13.62 -17.58 5.65
N SER A 289 -12.84 -18.12 4.71
CA SER A 289 -13.03 -19.49 4.21
C SER A 289 -12.94 -20.51 5.34
N ALA A 290 -13.67 -21.62 5.22
CA ALA A 290 -13.63 -22.69 6.22
C ALA A 290 -12.23 -23.28 6.42
N ALA A 291 -11.37 -23.24 5.40
CA ALA A 291 -10.02 -23.80 5.43
C ALA A 291 -9.11 -23.09 6.45
N VAL A 292 -9.26 -21.78 6.63
CA VAL A 292 -8.38 -20.98 7.49
C VAL A 292 -9.09 -20.36 8.69
N ARG A 293 -10.44 -20.36 8.70
CA ARG A 293 -11.27 -19.70 9.72
C ARG A 293 -10.83 -20.01 11.14
N ARG A 294 -10.62 -21.29 11.46
CA ARG A 294 -10.21 -21.70 12.81
C ARG A 294 -8.86 -21.08 13.21
N ALA A 295 -7.84 -21.19 12.36
CA ALA A 295 -6.51 -20.68 12.68
C ALA A 295 -6.52 -19.14 12.84
N VAL A 296 -7.29 -18.44 12.00
CA VAL A 296 -7.47 -16.98 12.08
C VAL A 296 -8.20 -16.60 13.37
N THR A 297 -9.31 -17.25 13.70
CA THR A 297 -10.04 -17.04 14.95
C THR A 297 -9.15 -17.31 16.18
N ASP A 298 -8.42 -18.42 16.20
CA ASP A 298 -7.51 -18.77 17.30
C ASP A 298 -6.37 -17.75 17.45
N ARG A 299 -5.89 -17.15 16.35
CA ARG A 299 -4.91 -16.07 16.43
C ARG A 299 -5.53 -14.79 17.00
N LEU A 300 -6.72 -14.42 16.53
CA LEU A 300 -7.43 -13.23 17.00
C LEU A 300 -7.74 -13.32 18.49
N GLU A 301 -8.33 -14.43 18.96
CA GLU A 301 -8.64 -14.61 20.38
C GLU A 301 -7.39 -14.60 21.27
N ARG A 302 -6.26 -15.17 20.81
CA ARG A 302 -4.98 -15.01 21.54
C ARG A 302 -4.56 -13.55 21.66
N SER A 303 -4.59 -12.80 20.56
CA SER A 303 -4.26 -11.37 20.59
C SER A 303 -5.21 -10.56 21.47
N ARG A 304 -6.50 -10.91 21.52
CA ARG A 304 -7.50 -10.30 22.40
C ARG A 304 -7.23 -10.60 23.87
N ALA A 305 -6.93 -11.86 24.19
CA ALA A 305 -6.65 -12.30 25.55
C ALA A 305 -5.36 -11.68 26.12
N ASP A 306 -4.33 -11.53 25.28
CA ASP A 306 -3.03 -10.99 25.69
C ASP A 306 -2.93 -9.46 25.55
N GLY A 307 -3.85 -8.85 24.78
CA GLY A 307 -3.81 -7.43 24.44
C GLY A 307 -2.60 -7.07 23.57
N THR A 308 -2.23 -7.94 22.63
CA THR A 308 -0.99 -7.82 21.84
C THR A 308 -1.24 -7.73 20.34
N SER A 309 -0.47 -6.87 19.67
CA SER A 309 -0.44 -6.77 18.22
C SER A 309 0.14 -8.01 17.54
N PHE A 310 -0.20 -8.18 16.27
CA PHE A 310 0.33 -9.20 15.38
C PHE A 310 0.40 -8.71 13.95
N ALA A 311 1.46 -9.11 13.23
CA ALA A 311 1.50 -9.04 11.78
C ALA A 311 2.16 -10.31 11.28
N GLY A 312 1.45 -11.11 10.49
CA GLY A 312 1.97 -12.40 10.05
C GLY A 312 1.07 -13.14 9.07
N VAL A 313 1.55 -14.31 8.67
CA VAL A 313 0.77 -15.29 7.88
C VAL A 313 0.23 -16.37 8.81
N VAL A 314 -1.07 -16.62 8.74
CA VAL A 314 -1.81 -17.66 9.50
C VAL A 314 -2.49 -18.58 8.49
N ASP A 315 -2.06 -19.84 8.41
CA ASP A 315 -2.55 -20.82 7.42
C ASP A 315 -2.68 -20.26 5.99
N GLY A 316 -1.66 -19.55 5.52
CA GLY A 316 -1.66 -18.96 4.19
C GLY A 316 -2.50 -17.68 4.06
N THR A 317 -2.90 -17.06 5.16
CA THR A 317 -3.68 -15.81 5.18
C THR A 317 -2.89 -14.71 5.86
N VAL A 318 -2.80 -13.53 5.25
CA VAL A 318 -2.27 -12.35 5.96
C VAL A 318 -3.26 -11.95 7.05
N VAL A 319 -2.78 -11.89 8.29
CA VAL A 319 -3.54 -11.41 9.44
C VAL A 319 -2.74 -10.33 10.14
N ILE A 320 -3.36 -9.17 10.27
CA ILE A 320 -2.82 -8.01 10.96
C ILE A 320 -3.77 -7.67 12.11
N ILE A 321 -3.22 -7.49 13.30
CA ILE A 321 -3.94 -7.10 14.50
C ILE A 321 -3.14 -5.98 15.14
N ASP A 322 -3.67 -4.76 15.15
CA ASP A 322 -3.09 -3.66 15.91
C ASP A 322 -3.82 -3.53 17.23
N ALA A 323 -3.11 -3.76 18.33
CA ALA A 323 -3.62 -3.61 19.67
C ALA A 323 -3.14 -2.29 20.29
N ASP A 324 -4.07 -1.54 20.88
CA ASP A 324 -3.79 -0.31 21.63
C ASP A 324 -4.07 -0.54 23.12
N ARG A 325 -3.21 -1.31 23.78
CA ARG A 325 -3.43 -1.72 25.16
C ARG A 325 -3.42 -0.51 26.11
N ALA A 326 -4.57 -0.25 26.73
CA ALA A 326 -4.71 0.74 27.79
C ALA A 326 -4.65 0.00 29.15
N PRO A 327 -3.60 0.22 29.96
CA PRO A 327 -3.49 -0.43 31.26
C PRO A 327 -4.60 0.05 32.20
N ALA A 328 -5.20 -0.88 32.94
CA ALA A 328 -6.01 -0.59 34.12
C ALA A 328 -5.27 -1.06 35.39
N THR A 329 -5.96 -1.07 36.53
CA THR A 329 -5.37 -1.51 37.81
C THR A 329 -5.07 -3.02 37.81
N GLY A 330 -3.86 -3.40 38.24
CA GLY A 330 -3.50 -4.81 38.38
C GLY A 330 -3.31 -5.53 37.04
N ARG A 331 -4.02 -6.64 36.82
CA ARG A 331 -3.98 -7.40 35.56
C ARG A 331 -5.07 -6.98 34.57
N ASP A 332 -5.89 -6.01 34.94
CA ASP A 332 -7.02 -5.59 34.13
C ASP A 332 -6.56 -4.63 33.05
N PHE A 333 -7.21 -4.71 31.90
CA PHE A 333 -6.94 -3.79 30.79
C PHE A 333 -8.11 -3.77 29.81
N ALA A 334 -8.17 -2.67 29.07
CA ALA A 334 -8.95 -2.60 27.84
C ALA A 334 -7.97 -2.51 26.66
N THR A 335 -8.29 -3.16 25.56
CA THR A 335 -7.47 -3.12 24.35
C THR A 335 -8.41 -3.05 23.15
N PRO A 336 -8.56 -1.88 22.52
CA PRO A 336 -9.05 -1.80 21.16
C PRO A 336 -8.10 -2.55 20.23
N LEU A 337 -8.67 -3.31 19.31
CA LEU A 337 -7.96 -4.00 18.25
C LEU A 337 -8.53 -3.60 16.91
N THR A 338 -7.65 -3.19 15.99
CA THR A 338 -7.99 -3.13 14.57
C THR A 338 -7.48 -4.40 13.92
N VAL A 339 -8.35 -5.14 13.24
CA VAL A 339 -8.04 -6.40 12.58
C VAL A 339 -8.14 -6.20 11.07
N GLN A 340 -7.15 -6.69 10.33
CA GLN A 340 -7.22 -6.85 8.87
C GLN A 340 -6.89 -8.30 8.51
N ILE A 341 -7.75 -8.89 7.68
CA ILE A 341 -7.59 -10.22 7.11
C ILE A 341 -7.48 -10.08 5.59
N GLY A 342 -6.46 -10.72 5.02
CA GLY A 342 -6.09 -10.54 3.61
C GLY A 342 -5.29 -9.25 3.37
N ALA A 343 -4.96 -9.02 2.10
CA ALA A 343 -4.21 -7.85 1.65
C ALA A 343 -4.98 -7.14 0.53
N PRO A 344 -5.31 -5.85 0.69
CA PRO A 344 -6.12 -5.15 -0.30
C PRO A 344 -5.31 -4.96 -1.59
N LEU A 345 -5.92 -5.29 -2.74
CA LEU A 345 -5.36 -4.98 -4.06
C LEU A 345 -5.72 -3.55 -4.39
N LEU A 346 -4.85 -2.63 -3.99
CA LEU A 346 -5.10 -1.21 -4.23
C LEU A 346 -4.16 -0.77 -5.35
N GLY A 347 -4.33 -1.42 -6.50
CA GLY A 347 -3.98 -0.85 -7.80
C GLY A 347 -5.16 -0.12 -8.43
N THR A 348 -6.34 -0.22 -7.82
CA THR A 348 -7.57 0.48 -8.23
C THR A 348 -8.03 1.28 -7.02
N LEU A 349 -8.13 2.60 -7.13
CA LEU A 349 -8.94 3.37 -6.19
C LEU A 349 -10.35 2.74 -6.16
N PRO A 350 -11.05 2.74 -5.01
CA PRO A 350 -12.51 2.66 -5.07
C PRO A 350 -13.00 3.84 -5.93
N ILE A 351 -13.76 3.53 -6.97
CA ILE A 351 -14.44 4.52 -7.84
C ILE A 351 -15.47 5.28 -7.01
#